data_AF-A0A941WST3-F1
#
_entry.id   AF-A0A941WST3-F1
#
_cell.length_a   1.000
_cell.length_b   1.000
_cell.length_c   1.000
_cell.angle_alpha   90.00
_cell.angle_beta   90.00
_cell.angle_gamma   90.00
#
_symmetry.space_group_name_H-M   'P 1'
#
loop_
_entity.id
_entity.type
_entity.pdbx_description
1 polymer ?
#
loop_
_entity_poly.entity_id
_entity_poly.type
_entity_poly.pdbx_seq_one_letter_code
_entity_poly.pdbx_strand_id
1 'polypeptide(L)'
;MQKIKGLWIPAEILLDEKLTDKEKFILSMMLYLSDETGSCFASNGYLASIVKVSTNRVSKIISSLKNKKYIQVNLKYKKESKEIEQRQIIPIVQMNNGYSQNKQEGIGVNNNSASQNEPYPIGENNKDIINNIKNKNNYNKESHVKKNNKANFEQRDYAGFDFTKLYANASAFS
;
A
#
# COMPACT_ATOMS: atom_id res chain seq x y z
N MET A 1 19.47 9.70 -4.03
CA MET A 1 18.27 8.97 -3.56
C MET A 1 17.72 8.19 -4.75
N GLN A 2 17.60 6.87 -4.67
CA GLN A 2 17.00 6.11 -5.77
C GLN A 2 15.57 6.59 -5.98
N LYS A 3 15.26 6.99 -7.22
CA LYS A 3 13.93 7.48 -7.60
C LYS A 3 13.03 6.27 -7.76
N ILE A 4 12.10 6.08 -6.82
CA ILE A 4 11.10 5.02 -6.89
C ILE A 4 10.25 5.26 -8.14
N LYS A 5 10.23 4.29 -9.07
CA LYS A 5 9.44 4.37 -10.31
C LYS A 5 8.00 3.91 -10.11
N GLY A 6 7.78 2.99 -9.17
CA GLY A 6 6.49 2.45 -8.82
C GLY A 6 6.60 1.63 -7.53
N LEU A 7 5.45 1.29 -6.95
CA LEU A 7 5.36 0.44 -5.77
C LEU A 7 4.46 -0.74 -6.13
N TRP A 8 4.99 -1.95 -6.03
CA TRP A 8 4.18 -3.16 -6.10
C TRP A 8 3.47 -3.38 -4.76
N ILE A 9 2.16 -3.57 -4.81
CA ILE A 9 1.33 -3.86 -3.64
C ILE A 9 0.70 -5.25 -3.87
N PRO A 10 1.11 -6.27 -3.10
CA PRO A 10 0.48 -7.60 -3.16
C PRO A 10 -1.03 -7.51 -2.93
N ALA A 11 -1.80 -8.34 -3.62
CA ALA A 11 -3.26 -8.33 -3.50
C ALA A 11 -3.72 -8.62 -2.07
N GLU A 12 -2.98 -9.49 -1.36
CA GLU A 12 -3.21 -9.84 0.04
C GLU A 12 -3.09 -8.62 0.95
N ILE A 13 -2.22 -7.65 0.62
CA ILE A 13 -2.11 -6.38 1.35
C ILE A 13 -3.17 -5.39 0.88
N LEU A 14 -3.36 -5.28 -0.43
CA LEU A 14 -4.26 -4.30 -1.03
C LEU A 14 -5.72 -4.51 -0.58
N LEU A 15 -6.16 -5.77 -0.54
CA LEU A 15 -7.53 -6.15 -0.23
C LEU A 15 -7.78 -6.37 1.26
N ASP A 16 -6.74 -6.31 2.10
CA ASP A 16 -6.92 -6.52 3.54
C ASP A 16 -7.65 -5.34 4.19
N GLU A 17 -8.86 -5.58 4.68
CA GLU A 17 -9.69 -4.57 5.36
C GLU A 17 -9.18 -4.23 6.76
N LYS A 18 -8.33 -5.07 7.37
CA LYS A 18 -7.73 -4.79 8.68
C LYS A 18 -6.61 -3.77 8.60
N LEU A 19 -6.12 -3.47 7.39
CA LEU A 19 -5.08 -2.49 7.14
C LEU A 19 -5.69 -1.17 6.64
N THR A 20 -5.26 -0.07 7.24
CA THR A 20 -5.51 1.27 6.70
C THR A 20 -4.68 1.50 5.44
N ASP A 21 -5.08 2.42 4.56
CA ASP A 21 -4.34 2.71 3.32
C ASP A 21 -2.87 3.06 3.59
N LYS A 22 -2.58 3.81 4.65
CA LYS A 22 -1.21 4.15 5.05
C LYS A 22 -0.44 2.95 5.58
N GLU A 23 -1.09 2.02 6.28
CA GLU A 23 -0.47 0.75 6.67
C GLU A 23 -0.15 -0.10 5.43
N LYS A 24 -1.06 -0.18 4.46
CA LYS A 24 -0.84 -0.91 3.18
C LYS A 24 0.37 -0.37 2.43
N PHE A 25 0.49 0.95 2.29
CA PHE A 25 1.63 1.57 1.63
C PHE A 25 2.94 1.33 2.37
N ILE A 26 2.95 1.48 3.70
CA ILE A 26 4.17 1.27 4.49
C ILE A 26 4.59 -0.20 4.47
N LEU A 27 3.66 -1.14 4.61
CA LEU A 27 3.94 -2.57 4.58
C LEU A 27 4.49 -2.99 3.21
N SER A 28 3.88 -2.51 2.13
CA SER A 28 4.37 -2.76 0.76
C SER A 28 5.74 -2.13 0.51
N MET A 29 5.99 -0.95 1.08
CA MET A 29 7.30 -0.31 1.01
C MET A 29 8.36 -1.09 1.78
N MET A 30 8.03 -1.62 2.95
CA MET A 30 8.94 -2.48 3.70
C MET A 30 9.29 -3.72 2.90
N LEU A 31 8.29 -4.36 2.30
CA LEU A 31 8.48 -5.52 1.42
C LEU A 31 9.37 -5.19 0.21
N TYR A 32 9.16 -4.03 -0.44
CA TYR A 32 9.98 -3.58 -1.56
C TYR A 32 11.44 -3.27 -1.17
N LEU A 33 11.67 -2.81 0.06
CA LEU A 33 12.99 -2.47 0.58
C LEU A 33 13.66 -3.62 1.34
N SER A 34 12.99 -4.77 1.45
CA SER A 34 13.58 -5.95 2.06
C SER A 34 14.71 -6.49 1.19
N ASP A 35 15.79 -6.92 1.83
CA ASP A 35 16.89 -7.61 1.16
C ASP A 35 16.54 -9.07 0.82
N GLU A 36 17.52 -9.83 0.34
CA GLU A 36 17.38 -11.25 -0.01
C GLU A 36 16.96 -12.14 1.18
N THR A 37 17.19 -11.67 2.41
CA THR A 37 16.77 -12.37 3.64
C THR A 37 15.35 -12.01 4.08
N GLY A 38 14.67 -11.13 3.33
CA GLY A 38 13.37 -10.57 3.69
C GLY A 38 13.45 -9.44 4.71
N SER A 39 14.66 -8.93 5.02
CA SER A 39 14.88 -7.95 6.08
C SER A 39 14.90 -6.52 5.56
N CYS A 40 14.12 -5.65 6.19
CA CYS A 40 14.07 -4.23 5.90
C CYS A 40 14.76 -3.42 7.01
N PHE A 41 15.71 -2.56 6.63
CA PHE A 41 16.48 -1.69 7.53
C PHE A 41 16.17 -0.19 7.34
N ALA A 42 15.11 0.13 6.59
CA ALA A 42 14.73 1.51 6.31
C ALA A 42 14.43 2.29 7.59
N SER A 43 14.91 3.54 7.65
CA SER A 43 14.62 4.45 8.76
C SER A 43 13.19 4.98 8.70
N ASN A 44 12.67 5.42 9.85
CA ASN A 44 11.35 6.08 9.88
C ASN A 44 11.33 7.36 9.05
N GLY A 45 12.44 8.09 9.01
CA GLY A 45 12.58 9.29 8.17
C GLY A 45 12.46 8.97 6.68
N TYR A 46 13.06 7.87 6.23
CA TYR A 46 12.96 7.44 4.84
C TYR A 46 11.50 7.11 4.46
N LEU A 47 10.85 6.24 5.23
CA LEU A 47 9.44 5.87 5.00
C LEU A 47 8.51 7.10 5.07
N ALA A 48 8.73 7.97 6.05
CA ALA A 48 7.97 9.22 6.23
C ALA A 48 8.03 10.12 5.00
N SER A 49 9.22 10.27 4.41
CA SER A 49 9.41 11.10 3.21
C SER A 49 8.65 10.58 2.00
N ILE A 50 8.53 9.25 1.86
CA ILE A 50 7.84 8.63 0.72
C ILE A 50 6.32 8.70 0.89
N VAL A 51 5.79 8.28 2.04
CA VAL A 51 4.33 8.23 2.28
C VAL A 51 3.73 9.58 2.71
N LYS A 52 4.58 10.60 2.84
CA LYS A 52 4.26 11.99 3.24
C LYS A 52 3.50 12.06 4.57
N VAL A 53 4.07 11.46 5.61
CA VAL A 53 3.55 11.52 7.00
C VAL A 53 4.70 11.84 7.96
N SER A 54 4.39 12.24 9.20
CA SER A 54 5.43 12.48 10.20
C SER A 54 6.14 11.18 10.62
N THR A 55 7.40 11.29 11.04
CA THR A 55 8.19 10.17 11.59
C THR A 55 7.49 9.50 12.77
N ASN A 56 6.84 10.29 13.64
CA ASN A 56 6.04 9.78 14.75
C ASN A 56 4.83 8.97 14.26
N ARG A 57 4.18 9.39 13.17
CA ARG A 57 3.08 8.62 12.58
C ARG A 57 3.59 7.31 12.00
N VAL A 58 4.77 7.29 11.37
CA VAL A 58 5.41 6.03 10.93
C VAL A 58 5.65 5.12 12.13
N SER A 59 6.24 5.60 13.23
CA SER A 59 6.46 4.77 14.44
C SER A 59 5.16 4.13 14.95
N LYS A 60 4.06 4.89 14.98
CA LYS A 60 2.73 4.37 15.37
C LYS A 60 2.23 3.31 14.39
N ILE A 61 2.40 3.52 13.09
CA ILE A 61 2.01 2.56 12.06
C ILE A 61 2.82 1.27 12.18
N ILE A 62 4.14 1.34 12.35
CA ILE A 62 5.00 0.17 12.57
C ILE A 62 4.53 -0.61 13.81
N SER A 63 4.22 0.09 14.89
CA SER A 63 3.72 -0.53 16.12
C SER A 63 2.37 -1.22 15.89
N SER A 64 1.47 -0.59 15.14
CA SER A 64 0.18 -1.17 14.76
C SER A 64 0.36 -2.44 13.91
N LEU A 65 1.21 -2.39 12.87
CA LEU A 65 1.52 -3.55 12.02
C LEU A 65 2.11 -4.71 12.83
N LYS A 66 3.00 -4.41 13.79
CA LYS A 66 3.57 -5.42 14.70
C LYS A 66 2.49 -6.06 15.56
N ASN A 67 1.62 -5.25 16.18
CA ASN A 67 0.54 -5.75 17.03
C ASN A 67 -0.46 -6.61 16.26
N LYS A 68 -0.74 -6.24 15.01
CA LYS A 68 -1.58 -6.99 14.08
C LYS A 68 -0.87 -8.21 13.47
N LYS A 69 0.40 -8.46 13.79
CA LYS A 69 1.23 -9.59 13.34
C LYS A 69 1.53 -9.62 11.83
N TYR A 70 1.53 -8.45 11.17
CA TYR A 70 2.00 -8.33 9.77
C TYR A 70 3.51 -8.16 9.65
N ILE A 71 4.19 -7.81 10.74
CA ILE A 71 5.65 -7.64 10.76
C ILE A 71 6.23 -8.18 12.06
N GLN A 72 7.48 -8.60 12.00
CA GLN A 72 8.35 -8.78 13.17
C GLN A 72 9.39 -7.64 13.21
N VAL A 73 9.75 -7.20 14.41
CA VAL A 73 10.77 -6.15 14.62
C VAL A 73 11.81 -6.64 15.60
N ASN A 74 13.05 -6.76 15.14
CA ASN A 74 14.20 -7.11 15.97
C ASN A 74 15.09 -5.88 16.16
N LEU A 75 15.60 -5.68 17.37
CA LEU A 75 16.47 -4.57 17.72
C LEU A 75 17.84 -5.12 18.09
N LYS A 76 18.87 -4.62 17.41
CA LYS A 76 20.27 -4.84 17.78
C LYS A 76 20.74 -3.65 18.60
N TYR A 77 21.31 -3.92 19.76
CA TYR A 77 21.83 -2.90 20.67
C TYR A 77 23.36 -2.88 20.61
N LYS A 78 23.96 -1.71 20.81
CA LYS A 78 25.42 -1.60 20.93
C LYS A 78 25.90 -2.37 22.16
N LYS A 79 27.10 -2.97 22.08
CA LYS A 79 27.72 -3.62 23.24
C LYS A 79 27.85 -2.60 24.37
N GLU A 80 27.42 -3.00 25.57
CA GLU A 80 27.54 -2.21 26.80
C GLU A 80 26.69 -0.93 26.84
N SER A 81 25.68 -0.77 25.97
CA SER A 81 24.70 0.32 26.08
C SER A 81 23.28 -0.11 25.73
N LYS A 82 22.28 0.68 26.17
CA LYS A 82 20.87 0.52 25.76
C LYS A 82 20.56 1.24 24.44
N GLU A 83 21.58 1.73 23.74
CA GLU A 83 21.42 2.43 22.47
C GLU A 83 21.13 1.43 21.35
N ILE A 84 20.13 1.73 20.53
CA ILE A 84 19.76 0.89 19.38
C ILE A 84 20.81 1.14 18.29
N GLU A 85 21.57 0.10 17.96
CA GLU A 85 22.53 0.10 16.85
C GLU A 85 21.79 -0.03 15.51
N GLN A 86 20.83 -0.95 15.43
CA GLN A 86 20.12 -1.27 14.20
C GLN A 86 18.73 -1.82 14.50
N ARG A 87 17.76 -1.48 13.64
CA ARG A 87 16.43 -2.08 13.65
C ARG A 87 16.23 -2.90 12.38
N GLN A 88 15.89 -4.17 12.56
CA GLN A 88 15.49 -5.08 11.50
C GLN A 88 13.98 -5.25 11.53
N ILE A 89 13.32 -5.07 10.38
CA ILE A 89 11.88 -5.31 10.20
C ILE A 89 11.70 -6.45 9.20
N ILE A 90 10.91 -7.46 9.55
CA ILE A 90 10.63 -8.62 8.70
C ILE A 90 9.12 -8.62 8.38
N PRO A 91 8.71 -8.30 7.14
CA PRO A 91 7.33 -8.44 6.71
C PRO A 91 6.86 -9.90 6.73
N ILE A 92 5.65 -10.13 7.23
CA ILE A 92 5.00 -11.44 7.30
C ILE A 92 3.83 -11.39 6.32
N VAL A 93 4.11 -11.65 5.05
CA VAL A 93 3.08 -11.75 4.00
C VAL A 93 3.12 -13.17 3.49
N GLN A 94 2.00 -13.89 3.63
CA GLN A 94 1.82 -15.19 2.98
C GLN A 94 1.59 -14.92 1.49
N MET A 95 2.66 -14.89 0.71
CA MET A 95 2.55 -14.76 -0.74
C MET A 95 2.17 -16.12 -1.32
N ASN A 96 0.89 -16.29 -1.66
CA ASN A 96 0.42 -17.50 -2.36
C ASN A 96 0.75 -17.46 -3.87
N ASN A 97 1.25 -16.31 -4.36
CA ASN A 97 1.50 -16.08 -5.78
C ASN A 97 3.00 -16.09 -6.09
N GLY A 98 3.54 -17.26 -6.49
CA GLY A 98 4.65 -17.48 -7.44
C GLY A 98 6.06 -16.95 -7.12
N TYR A 99 6.21 -15.90 -6.33
CA TYR A 99 7.48 -15.37 -5.84
C TYR A 99 7.67 -15.79 -4.39
N SER A 100 7.64 -17.10 -4.17
CA SER A 100 8.17 -17.67 -2.95
C SER A 100 9.67 -17.36 -2.96
N GLN A 101 10.12 -16.36 -2.18
CA GLN A 101 11.48 -16.40 -1.68
C GLN A 101 11.53 -17.62 -0.77
N ASN A 102 11.91 -18.74 -1.36
CA ASN A 102 12.07 -20.01 -0.67
C ASN A 102 12.95 -19.75 0.56
N LYS A 103 12.34 -19.74 1.74
CA LYS A 103 13.07 -20.08 2.96
C LYS A 103 13.54 -21.51 2.78
N GLN A 104 14.79 -21.69 2.36
CA GLN A 104 15.50 -22.93 2.61
C GLN A 104 15.76 -23.00 4.11
N GLU A 105 14.74 -23.41 4.86
CA GLU A 105 14.95 -23.98 6.18
C GLU A 105 15.52 -25.39 5.97
N GLY A 106 16.54 -25.71 6.76
CA GLY A 106 17.48 -26.80 6.53
C GLY A 106 16.88 -28.19 6.38
N ILE A 107 17.62 -29.00 5.62
CA ILE A 107 17.41 -30.42 5.33
C ILE A 107 17.10 -31.20 6.62
N GLY A 108 15.86 -31.67 6.73
CA GLY A 108 15.45 -32.76 7.60
C GLY A 108 14.88 -33.87 6.73
N VAL A 109 15.69 -34.89 6.45
CA VAL A 109 15.33 -36.05 5.63
C VAL A 109 14.27 -36.87 6.36
N ASN A 110 13.10 -37.04 5.77
CA ASN A 110 12.33 -38.28 5.90
C ASN A 110 11.50 -38.57 4.65
N ASN A 111 11.83 -39.72 4.06
CA ASN A 111 11.15 -40.31 2.93
C ASN A 111 9.74 -40.73 3.35
N ASN A 112 8.72 -40.43 2.54
CA ASN A 112 7.86 -41.44 1.91
C ASN A 112 6.65 -40.80 1.19
N SER A 113 6.63 -40.99 -0.13
CA SER A 113 5.48 -41.32 -0.99
C SER A 113 4.16 -40.57 -0.82
N ALA A 114 3.82 -39.72 -1.79
CA ALA A 114 2.86 -40.05 -2.86
C ALA A 114 2.42 -38.77 -3.58
N SER A 115 2.85 -38.64 -4.84
CA SER A 115 2.26 -37.74 -5.83
C SER A 115 0.91 -38.29 -6.25
N GLN A 116 -0.17 -37.50 -6.14
CA GLN A 116 -1.29 -37.55 -7.09
C GLN A 116 -1.87 -36.15 -7.30
N ASN A 117 -1.85 -35.75 -8.57
CA ASN A 117 -2.51 -34.59 -9.14
C ASN A 117 -4.03 -34.76 -9.08
N GLU A 118 -4.79 -33.69 -8.81
CA GLU A 118 -5.99 -33.40 -9.60
C GLU A 118 -6.22 -31.87 -9.73
N PRO A 119 -6.62 -31.39 -10.93
CA PRO A 119 -6.85 -29.98 -11.22
C PRO A 119 -8.31 -29.58 -10.93
N TYR A 120 -8.51 -28.54 -10.11
CA TYR A 120 -9.84 -27.96 -9.89
C TYR A 120 -10.39 -27.30 -11.17
N PRO A 121 -11.68 -27.45 -11.49
CA PRO A 121 -12.27 -26.90 -12.71
C PRO A 121 -12.42 -25.39 -12.63
N ILE A 122 -11.96 -24.72 -13.69
CA ILE A 122 -12.13 -23.28 -13.92
C ILE A 122 -13.61 -23.03 -14.24
N GLY A 123 -14.35 -22.48 -13.28
CA GLY A 123 -15.72 -22.02 -13.49
C GLY A 123 -15.73 -20.88 -14.52
N GLU A 124 -16.48 -21.10 -15.60
CA GLU A 124 -16.77 -20.13 -16.65
C GLU A 124 -17.41 -18.87 -16.05
N ASN A 125 -16.76 -17.71 -16.23
CA ASN A 125 -17.38 -16.38 -16.37
C ASN A 125 -16.32 -15.33 -16.80
N ASN A 126 -15.61 -15.60 -17.90
CA ASN A 126 -14.60 -14.69 -18.47
C ASN A 126 -15.13 -13.84 -19.63
N LYS A 127 -16.37 -13.34 -19.54
CA LYS A 127 -16.88 -12.34 -20.51
C LYS A 127 -16.49 -10.90 -20.12
N ASP A 128 -16.26 -10.64 -18.83
CA ASP A 128 -15.92 -9.29 -18.33
C ASP A 128 -14.42 -8.95 -18.47
N ILE A 129 -13.55 -9.96 -18.49
CA ILE A 129 -12.09 -9.77 -18.67
C ILE A 129 -11.75 -9.39 -20.12
N ILE A 130 -12.46 -9.97 -21.11
CA ILE A 130 -12.18 -9.75 -22.54
C ILE A 130 -12.59 -8.32 -22.98
N ASN A 131 -13.65 -7.75 -22.40
CA ASN A 131 -14.10 -6.39 -22.73
C ASN A 131 -13.14 -5.31 -22.20
N ASN A 132 -12.44 -5.54 -21.08
CA ASN A 132 -11.42 -4.62 -20.57
C ASN A 132 -10.13 -4.61 -21.42
N ILE A 133 -9.80 -5.72 -22.06
CA ILE A 133 -8.61 -5.81 -22.94
C ILE A 133 -8.88 -5.10 -24.28
N LYS A 134 -10.09 -5.22 -24.85
CA LYS A 134 -10.46 -4.53 -26.10
C LYS A 134 -10.56 -3.01 -25.94
N ASN A 135 -10.98 -2.51 -24.78
CA ASN A 135 -11.04 -1.05 -24.52
C ASN A 135 -9.66 -0.41 -24.28
N LYS A 136 -8.60 -1.19 -24.02
CA LYS A 136 -7.25 -0.67 -23.77
C LYS A 136 -6.51 -0.23 -25.05
N ASN A 137 -6.89 -0.78 -26.20
CA ASN A 137 -6.25 -0.47 -27.48
C ASN A 137 -6.75 0.82 -28.15
N ASN A 138 -7.76 1.49 -27.60
CA ASN A 138 -8.32 2.74 -28.15
C ASN A 138 -7.85 4.03 -27.45
N TYR A 139 -6.95 3.95 -26.46
CA TYR A 139 -6.41 5.14 -25.78
C TYR A 139 -5.09 5.68 -26.36
N ASN A 140 -4.53 5.04 -27.38
CA ASN A 140 -3.32 5.49 -28.07
C ASN A 140 -3.60 6.18 -29.41
N LYS A 141 -4.74 6.87 -29.55
CA LYS A 141 -4.95 7.82 -30.64
C LYS A 141 -4.98 9.22 -30.04
N GLU A 142 -3.92 9.96 -30.36
CA GLU A 142 -3.66 11.32 -29.90
C GLU A 142 -4.90 12.23 -29.99
N SER A 143 -5.15 12.98 -28.93
CA SER A 143 -5.87 14.25 -29.03
C SER A 143 -5.15 15.26 -28.15
N HIS A 144 -4.59 16.29 -28.77
CA HIS A 144 -4.09 17.49 -28.10
C HIS A 144 -5.22 18.11 -27.26
N VAL A 145 -5.27 17.80 -25.96
CA VAL A 145 -6.18 18.47 -25.04
C VAL A 145 -5.45 19.66 -24.43
N LYS A 146 -5.92 20.85 -24.82
CA LYS A 146 -5.54 22.15 -24.29
C LYS A 146 -5.62 22.13 -22.75
N LYS A 147 -4.59 22.68 -22.11
CA LYS A 147 -4.68 23.16 -20.72
C LYS A 147 -5.92 24.04 -20.59
N ASN A 148 -6.69 23.83 -19.53
CA ASN A 148 -7.50 24.74 -18.72
C ASN A 148 -8.57 23.87 -18.05
N ASN A 149 -8.64 23.77 -16.73
CA ASN A 149 -9.54 24.61 -15.94
C ASN A 149 -9.03 24.71 -14.49
N LYS A 150 -8.42 25.86 -14.13
CA LYS A 150 -8.62 26.39 -12.78
C LYS A 150 -9.99 27.06 -12.82
N ALA A 151 -10.93 26.62 -12.00
CA ALA A 151 -12.20 27.31 -11.87
C ALA A 151 -11.91 28.70 -11.27
N ASN A 152 -11.95 29.74 -12.11
CA ASN A 152 -11.80 31.12 -11.66
C ASN A 152 -13.08 31.51 -10.91
N PHE A 153 -12.95 31.86 -9.63
CA PHE A 153 -14.08 32.19 -8.74
C PHE A 153 -14.88 33.42 -9.19
N GLU A 154 -14.34 34.22 -10.11
CA GLU A 154 -14.88 35.50 -10.58
C GLU A 154 -16.06 35.37 -11.57
N GLN A 155 -16.39 34.17 -12.05
CA GLN A 155 -17.48 33.94 -13.02
C GLN A 155 -18.80 33.47 -12.39
N ARG A 156 -18.91 33.45 -11.06
CA ARG A 156 -20.14 33.01 -10.39
C ARG A 156 -21.08 34.20 -10.23
N ASP A 157 -22.19 34.18 -10.99
CA ASP A 157 -23.28 35.14 -10.83
C ASP A 157 -24.15 34.74 -9.64
N TYR A 158 -24.20 35.63 -8.64
CA TYR A 158 -25.01 35.47 -7.43
C TYR A 158 -26.15 36.50 -7.36
N ALA A 159 -26.44 37.24 -8.43
CA ALA A 159 -27.44 38.29 -8.43
C ALA A 159 -28.85 37.81 -8.01
N GLY A 160 -29.14 36.51 -8.17
CA GLY A 160 -30.40 35.89 -7.74
C GLY A 160 -30.31 35.02 -6.47
N PHE A 161 -29.17 34.98 -5.78
CA PHE A 161 -29.00 34.12 -4.61
C PHE A 161 -29.27 34.88 -3.31
N ASP A 162 -30.29 34.44 -2.57
CA ASP A 162 -30.61 34.97 -1.25
C ASP A 162 -29.72 34.34 -0.17
N PHE A 163 -28.69 35.10 0.23
CA PHE A 163 -27.74 34.68 1.25
C PHE A 163 -28.34 34.61 2.67
N THR A 164 -29.51 35.21 2.94
CA THR A 164 -30.11 35.16 4.27
C THR A 164 -30.56 33.76 4.66
N LYS A 165 -30.88 32.90 3.68
CA LYS A 165 -31.19 31.47 3.90
C LYS A 165 -30.05 30.64 4.48
N LEU A 166 -28.81 31.14 4.45
CA LEU A 166 -27.65 30.46 5.02
C LEU A 166 -27.48 30.71 6.52
N TYR A 167 -28.22 31.67 7.09
CA TYR A 167 -28.16 31.95 8.52
C TYR A 167 -29.24 31.18 9.27
N ALA A 168 -28.82 30.41 10.28
CA ALA A 168 -29.72 29.62 11.11
C ALA A 168 -30.77 30.45 11.87
N ASN A 169 -30.57 31.77 11.99
CA ASN A 169 -31.44 32.71 12.71
C ASN A 169 -32.02 33.80 11.80
N ALA A 170 -32.25 33.52 10.52
CA ALA A 170 -32.75 34.51 9.56
C ALA A 170 -34.08 35.18 9.98
N SER A 171 -34.90 34.50 10.78
CA SER A 171 -36.17 35.02 11.31
C SER A 171 -36.04 35.87 12.58
N ALA A 172 -34.83 36.09 13.11
CA ALA A 172 -34.62 36.86 14.36
C ALA A 172 -34.46 38.38 14.14
N PHE A 173 -34.47 38.84 12.89
CA PHE A 173 -34.25 40.26 12.52
C PHE A 173 -35.35 40.83 11.59
N SER A 174 -36.48 40.14 11.46
CA SER A 174 -37.68 40.64 10.75
C SER A 174 -38.62 41.38 11.69
#